data_AF-A0A7C2ILZ4-F1
#
_entry.id   AF-A0A7C2ILZ4-F1
#
_cell.length_a   1.000
_cell.length_b   1.000
_cell.length_c   1.000
_cell.angle_alpha   90.00
_cell.angle_beta   90.00
_cell.angle_gamma   90.00
#
_symmetry.space_group_name_H-M   'P 1'
#
loop_
_entity.id
_entity.type
_entity.pdbx_description
1 polymer ?
#
loop_
_entity_poly.entity_id
_entity_poly.type
_entity_poly.pdbx_seq_one_letter_code
_entity_poly.pdbx_strand_id
1 'polypeptide(L)'
;MNRRTILLLSSVLVVGIAVAYFMMPRASTRPDPTFAERLNAGLGSVVTAPANQSTAEQAVEAFNGWIKVRSGIVITSTSLDTLVSYSEQVAAGTRAKVSENQIKSALKAAFADVVDDLTDQDLAVLRDRLKVSPDLTQANTPPGWDPAVDIRADGRSVSLATWDANAAEFRNGTSPQAIAWRLLAASYLESEVDSRVDLYTAALAEWEGQTSFTPLQAVAVYYSIVTEDYGGGANSNMNAYMERVATQWYPSQGIYGITVGNRSAYGANGFLYRSAPDYFMSNSALSLFLTRLYQ
;
A
#
# COMPACT_ATOMS: atom_id res chain seq x y z
N MET A 1 -13.35 -0.85 -27.45
CA MET A 1 -13.27 -1.82 -26.32
C MET A 1 -13.35 -1.05 -25.02
N ASN A 2 -13.98 -1.62 -24.00
CA ASN A 2 -14.24 -0.91 -22.74
C ASN A 2 -12.95 -0.70 -21.94
N ARG A 3 -12.67 0.56 -21.57
CA ARG A 3 -11.71 0.91 -20.52
C ARG A 3 -12.50 1.18 -19.24
N ARG A 4 -12.35 0.30 -18.26
CA ARG A 4 -12.83 0.38 -16.87
C ARG A 4 -11.71 -0.16 -15.98
N THR A 5 -11.84 0.10 -14.68
CA THR A 5 -10.87 -0.21 -13.61
C THR A 5 -9.65 0.72 -13.64
N ILE A 6 -9.54 1.83 -12.88
CA ILE A 6 -10.13 2.37 -11.62
C ILE A 6 -9.07 2.46 -10.50
N LEU A 7 -9.31 3.38 -9.57
CA LEU A 7 -8.41 4.21 -8.77
C LEU A 7 -9.12 4.41 -7.38
N LEU A 8 -8.59 4.64 -6.16
CA LEU A 8 -7.25 4.72 -5.53
C LEU A 8 -7.23 4.33 -4.02
N LEU A 9 -6.07 3.89 -3.51
CA LEU A 9 -5.69 3.75 -2.07
C LEU A 9 -5.42 5.12 -1.37
N SER A 10 -5.03 5.20 -0.08
CA SER A 10 -5.18 4.26 1.05
C SER A 10 -6.45 4.55 1.86
N SER A 11 -6.92 5.81 1.79
CA SER A 11 -8.24 6.28 2.18
C SER A 11 -8.53 7.68 1.59
N VAL A 12 -8.13 7.90 0.33
CA VAL A 12 -8.07 9.24 -0.32
C VAL A 12 -7.10 10.21 0.42
N LEU A 13 -6.19 9.65 1.24
CA LEU A 13 -5.10 10.29 2.00
C LEU A 13 -5.52 11.29 3.08
N VAL A 14 -6.63 11.98 2.89
CA VAL A 14 -7.30 12.74 3.94
C VAL A 14 -8.80 12.65 3.70
N VAL A 15 -9.56 12.29 4.73
CA VAL A 15 -10.84 12.97 4.95
C VAL A 15 -10.47 14.39 5.34
N GLY A 16 -10.19 15.18 4.31
CA GLY A 16 -9.83 16.58 4.33
C GLY A 16 -9.02 17.11 5.51
N ILE A 17 -9.74 17.46 6.58
CA ILE A 17 -9.20 18.03 7.83
C ILE A 17 -9.60 17.22 9.07
N ALA A 18 -10.45 16.19 8.96
CA ALA A 18 -10.94 15.39 10.08
C ALA A 18 -9.83 14.64 10.85
N VAL A 19 -8.68 14.43 10.21
CA VAL A 19 -7.50 13.76 10.80
C VAL A 19 -6.37 14.76 11.10
N ALA A 20 -6.55 16.07 10.86
CA ALA A 20 -5.58 17.10 11.29
C ALA A 20 -5.41 17.16 12.83
N TYR A 21 -6.31 16.50 13.58
CA TYR A 21 -6.23 16.31 15.03
C TYR A 21 -5.61 14.97 15.48
N PHE A 22 -5.36 14.03 14.53
CA PHE A 22 -4.88 12.67 14.84
C PHE A 22 -3.63 12.27 14.04
N MET A 23 -3.34 12.86 12.88
CA MET A 23 -2.13 12.64 12.08
C MET A 23 -0.91 13.34 12.70
N MET A 24 -0.48 12.85 13.85
CA MET A 24 0.96 12.87 14.14
C MET A 24 1.64 11.91 13.14
N PRO A 25 2.76 12.30 12.50
CA PRO A 25 3.64 11.35 11.84
C PRO A 25 4.04 10.23 12.81
N ARG A 26 4.31 9.03 12.29
CA ARG A 26 4.98 8.02 13.12
C ARG A 26 6.36 8.56 13.47
N ALA A 27 6.65 8.71 14.76
CA ALA A 27 8.02 8.90 15.20
C ALA A 27 8.85 7.71 14.69
N SER A 28 10.06 7.97 14.19
CA SER A 28 10.95 6.94 13.63
C SER A 28 11.55 6.07 14.75
N THR A 29 10.69 5.26 15.36
CA THR A 29 11.08 4.20 16.29
C THR A 29 11.87 3.16 15.50
N ARG A 30 13.17 3.04 15.81
CA ARG A 30 13.98 1.93 15.31
C ARG A 30 13.25 0.62 15.57
N PRO A 31 13.19 -0.30 14.59
CA PRO A 31 12.49 -1.56 14.77
C PRO A 31 13.13 -2.35 15.91
N ASP A 32 12.28 -2.92 16.77
CA ASP A 32 12.63 -4.03 17.65
C ASP A 32 13.30 -5.14 16.81
N PRO A 33 14.39 -5.78 17.27
CA PRO A 33 14.92 -7.00 16.68
C PRO A 33 13.85 -8.02 16.21
N THR A 34 12.76 -8.22 16.97
CA THR A 34 11.68 -9.14 16.55
C THR A 34 10.93 -8.68 15.29
N PHE A 35 10.91 -7.37 15.01
CA PHE A 35 10.39 -6.83 13.76
C PHE A 35 11.40 -6.98 12.63
N ALA A 36 12.69 -6.72 12.88
CA ALA A 36 13.74 -6.86 11.86
C ALA A 36 13.87 -8.31 11.38
N GLU A 37 13.87 -9.29 12.28
CA GLU A 37 13.81 -10.72 11.96
C GLU A 37 12.60 -11.06 11.08
N ARG A 38 11.42 -10.57 11.46
CA ARG A 38 10.18 -10.77 10.68
C ARG A 38 10.27 -10.12 9.30
N LEU A 39 10.88 -8.95 9.16
CA LEU A 39 10.99 -8.26 7.88
C LEU A 39 11.96 -8.97 6.92
N ASN A 40 13.09 -9.48 7.43
CA ASN A 40 13.99 -10.33 6.65
C ASN A 40 13.31 -11.65 6.23
N ALA A 41 12.57 -12.28 7.15
CA ALA A 41 11.78 -13.48 6.87
C ALA A 41 10.56 -13.24 5.96
N GLY A 42 10.24 -11.98 5.65
CA GLY A 42 9.18 -11.57 4.73
C GLY A 42 9.77 -10.91 3.48
N LEU A 43 9.69 -9.59 3.39
CA LEU A 43 10.17 -8.79 2.26
C LEU A 43 11.65 -9.06 1.88
N GLY A 44 12.52 -9.21 2.88
CA GLY A 44 13.95 -9.46 2.66
C GLY A 44 14.26 -10.82 2.03
N SER A 45 13.32 -11.77 2.02
CA SER A 45 13.48 -13.07 1.37
C SER A 45 13.17 -13.05 -0.13
N VAL A 46 12.66 -11.93 -0.67
CA VAL A 46 12.22 -11.81 -2.08
C VAL A 46 12.62 -10.51 -2.78
N VAL A 47 12.92 -9.44 -2.04
CA VAL A 47 13.46 -8.19 -2.61
C VAL A 47 14.97 -8.20 -2.44
N THR A 48 15.65 -8.84 -3.39
CA THR A 48 17.11 -8.90 -3.48
C THR A 48 17.62 -8.23 -4.74
N ALA A 49 18.84 -7.68 -4.68
CA ALA A 49 19.48 -7.02 -5.80
C ALA A 49 19.98 -8.05 -6.83
N PRO A 50 19.47 -8.05 -8.07
CA PRO A 50 19.89 -9.03 -9.07
C PRO A 50 21.33 -8.76 -9.53
N ALA A 51 22.12 -9.84 -9.67
CA ALA A 51 23.51 -9.77 -10.09
C ALA A 51 23.69 -9.82 -11.62
N ASN A 52 22.66 -10.24 -12.34
CA ASN A 52 22.62 -10.38 -13.80
C ASN A 52 21.17 -10.46 -14.32
N GLN A 53 21.02 -10.56 -15.65
CA GLN A 53 19.73 -10.62 -16.33
C GLN A 53 18.79 -11.73 -15.80
N SER A 54 19.24 -12.98 -15.78
CA SER A 54 18.40 -14.12 -15.36
C SER A 54 17.99 -14.04 -13.89
N THR A 55 18.84 -13.45 -13.03
CA THR A 55 18.45 -13.18 -11.63
C THR A 55 17.45 -12.03 -11.48
N ALA A 56 17.37 -11.10 -12.45
CA ALA A 56 16.40 -10.00 -12.42
C ALA A 56 14.98 -10.50 -12.71
N GLU A 57 14.81 -11.37 -13.70
CA GLU A 57 13.54 -12.08 -13.96
C GLU A 57 13.08 -12.83 -12.70
N GLN A 58 13.95 -13.68 -12.13
CA GLN A 58 13.63 -14.50 -10.97
C GLN A 58 13.28 -13.67 -9.72
N ALA A 59 13.97 -12.56 -9.45
CA ALA A 59 13.67 -11.68 -8.33
C ALA A 59 12.32 -10.97 -8.51
N VAL A 60 12.00 -10.52 -9.73
CA VAL A 60 10.70 -9.90 -10.05
C VAL A 60 9.55 -10.92 -9.97
N GLU A 61 9.74 -12.15 -10.45
CA GLU A 61 8.76 -13.23 -10.31
C GLU A 61 8.51 -13.61 -8.85
N ALA A 62 9.59 -13.78 -8.05
CA ALA A 62 9.49 -14.10 -6.63
C ALA A 62 8.74 -13.00 -5.85
N PHE A 63 9.05 -11.73 -6.12
CA PHE A 63 8.39 -10.59 -5.51
C PHE A 63 6.93 -10.43 -5.97
N ASN A 64 6.61 -10.66 -7.24
CA ASN A 64 5.23 -10.67 -7.74
C ASN A 64 4.40 -11.79 -7.11
N GLY A 65 4.96 -13.00 -7.00
CA GLY A 65 4.35 -14.11 -6.27
C GLY A 65 4.14 -13.80 -4.79
N TRP A 66 5.11 -13.10 -4.16
CA TRP A 66 5.02 -12.66 -2.78
C TRP A 66 3.91 -11.63 -2.56
N ILE A 67 3.83 -10.61 -3.43
CA ILE A 67 2.75 -9.61 -3.46
C ILE A 67 1.39 -10.31 -3.57
N LYS A 68 1.24 -11.21 -4.56
CA LYS A 68 -0.02 -11.86 -4.90
C LYS A 68 -0.60 -12.68 -3.75
N VAL A 69 0.23 -13.41 -3.00
CA VAL A 69 -0.23 -14.19 -1.84
C VAL A 69 -0.68 -13.31 -0.67
N ARG A 70 -0.06 -12.14 -0.48
CA ARG A 70 -0.37 -11.25 0.66
C ARG A 70 -1.58 -10.37 0.41
N SER A 71 -1.79 -9.95 -0.85
CA SER A 71 -2.68 -8.85 -1.21
C SER A 71 -3.70 -9.15 -2.31
N GLY A 72 -3.62 -10.31 -2.96
CA GLY A 72 -4.46 -10.70 -4.09
C GLY A 72 -4.12 -10.01 -5.42
N ILE A 73 -3.22 -9.02 -5.41
CA ILE A 73 -2.80 -8.25 -6.58
C ILE A 73 -2.18 -9.18 -7.64
N VAL A 74 -2.53 -8.94 -8.89
CA VAL A 74 -1.82 -9.50 -10.05
C VAL A 74 -1.21 -8.35 -10.82
N ILE A 75 0.12 -8.23 -10.75
CA ILE A 75 0.85 -7.28 -11.61
C ILE A 75 0.75 -7.80 -13.05
N THR A 76 0.43 -6.90 -13.99
CA THR A 76 0.35 -7.21 -15.42
C THR A 76 1.71 -7.48 -16.03
N SER A 77 1.77 -8.32 -17.08
CA SER A 77 3.01 -8.63 -17.79
C SER A 77 3.76 -7.35 -18.18
N THR A 78 3.11 -6.38 -18.83
CA THR A 78 3.76 -5.13 -19.25
C THR A 78 4.45 -4.36 -18.11
N SER A 79 3.90 -4.37 -16.90
CA SER A 79 4.55 -3.75 -15.74
C SER A 79 5.64 -4.64 -15.12
N LEU A 80 5.53 -5.97 -15.22
CA LEU A 80 6.61 -6.92 -14.89
C LEU A 80 7.76 -6.78 -15.89
N ASP A 81 7.51 -6.83 -17.20
CA ASP A 81 8.49 -6.67 -18.28
C ASP A 81 9.28 -5.36 -18.12
N THR A 82 8.59 -4.27 -17.75
CA THR A 82 9.21 -2.97 -17.45
C THR A 82 10.09 -3.02 -16.20
N LEU A 83 9.60 -3.65 -15.13
CA LEU A 83 10.32 -3.79 -13.86
C LEU A 83 11.54 -4.72 -13.97
N VAL A 84 11.42 -5.82 -14.72
CA VAL A 84 12.52 -6.68 -15.14
C VAL A 84 13.53 -5.84 -15.89
N SER A 85 13.16 -5.18 -17.00
CA SER A 85 14.15 -4.52 -17.84
C SER A 85 14.86 -3.35 -17.15
N TYR A 86 14.19 -2.62 -16.26
CA TYR A 86 14.89 -1.63 -15.44
C TYR A 86 15.84 -2.28 -14.41
N SER A 87 15.46 -3.43 -13.84
CA SER A 87 16.32 -4.18 -12.90
C SER A 87 17.52 -4.82 -13.61
N GLU A 88 17.36 -5.34 -14.82
CA GLU A 88 18.44 -5.80 -15.71
C GLU A 88 19.44 -4.67 -15.98
N GLN A 89 18.94 -3.49 -16.38
CA GLN A 89 19.78 -2.34 -16.71
C GLN A 89 20.53 -1.79 -15.48
N VAL A 90 19.94 -1.88 -14.29
CA VAL A 90 20.62 -1.52 -13.04
C VAL A 90 21.67 -2.57 -12.65
N ALA A 91 21.38 -3.87 -12.80
CA ALA A 91 22.36 -4.95 -12.57
C ALA A 91 23.55 -4.86 -13.54
N ALA A 92 23.30 -4.48 -14.80
CA ALA A 92 24.31 -4.28 -15.83
C ALA A 92 25.06 -2.93 -15.72
N GLY A 93 24.68 -2.05 -14.79
CA GLY A 93 25.26 -0.71 -14.63
C GLY A 93 24.94 0.27 -15.77
N THR A 94 24.04 -0.08 -16.70
CA THR A 94 23.60 0.77 -17.82
C THR A 94 22.49 1.75 -17.43
N ARG A 95 21.91 1.57 -16.24
CA ARG A 95 20.94 2.46 -15.60
C ARG A 95 21.34 2.67 -14.13
N ALA A 96 21.16 3.89 -13.61
CA ALA A 96 21.43 4.18 -12.21
C ALA A 96 20.39 3.54 -11.27
N LYS A 97 20.80 3.28 -10.02
CA LYS A 97 19.85 3.13 -8.92
C LYS A 97 19.05 4.43 -8.71
N VAL A 98 17.82 4.33 -8.21
CA VAL A 98 16.96 5.50 -7.94
C VAL A 98 17.25 6.08 -6.57
N SER A 99 17.31 7.41 -6.46
CA SER A 99 17.34 8.10 -5.17
C SER A 99 15.98 8.07 -4.49
N GLU A 100 15.95 8.24 -3.17
CA GLU A 100 14.71 8.40 -2.41
C GLU A 100 13.85 9.56 -2.93
N ASN A 101 14.46 10.67 -3.35
CA ASN A 101 13.76 11.82 -3.92
C ASN A 101 13.07 11.49 -5.25
N GLN A 102 13.60 10.55 -6.03
CA GLN A 102 12.91 10.01 -7.22
C GLN A 102 11.73 9.12 -6.82
N ILE A 103 11.86 8.29 -5.78
CA ILE A 103 10.73 7.51 -5.23
C ILE A 103 9.62 8.46 -4.76
N LYS A 104 9.94 9.48 -3.95
CA LYS A 104 9.00 10.52 -3.48
C LYS A 104 8.32 11.24 -4.63
N SER A 105 9.08 11.65 -5.65
CA SER A 105 8.55 12.42 -6.79
C SER A 105 7.68 11.56 -7.71
N ALA A 106 8.12 10.34 -8.04
CA ALA A 106 7.36 9.38 -8.83
C ALA A 106 6.07 8.97 -8.12
N LEU A 107 6.12 8.71 -6.80
CA LEU A 107 4.96 8.32 -6.00
C LEU A 107 3.96 9.46 -5.87
N LYS A 108 4.38 10.69 -5.51
CA LYS A 108 3.49 11.87 -5.45
C LYS A 108 2.77 12.12 -6.78
N ALA A 109 3.47 12.02 -7.91
CA ALA A 109 2.88 12.31 -9.20
C ALA A 109 2.03 11.12 -9.74
N ALA A 110 2.43 9.87 -9.48
CA ALA A 110 1.58 8.70 -9.71
C ALA A 110 0.43 8.56 -8.68
N PHE A 111 0.39 9.41 -7.64
CA PHE A 111 -0.79 9.65 -6.81
C PHE A 111 -1.67 10.74 -7.43
N ALA A 112 -1.09 11.88 -7.82
CA ALA A 112 -1.83 13.05 -8.30
C ALA A 112 -2.65 12.77 -9.57
N ASP A 113 -2.01 12.35 -10.67
CA ASP A 113 -2.68 12.00 -11.94
C ASP A 113 -3.87 11.05 -11.70
N VAL A 114 -3.70 10.16 -10.73
CA VAL A 114 -4.56 9.00 -10.49
C VAL A 114 -5.65 9.31 -9.45
N VAL A 115 -5.53 10.40 -8.68
CA VAL A 115 -6.68 11.03 -8.00
C VAL A 115 -7.52 11.80 -9.01
N ASP A 116 -6.89 12.52 -9.94
CA ASP A 116 -7.58 13.37 -10.90
C ASP A 116 -8.49 12.57 -11.86
N ASP A 117 -8.10 11.34 -12.22
CA ASP A 117 -8.88 10.40 -13.05
C ASP A 117 -10.09 9.71 -12.34
N LEU A 118 -10.35 9.97 -11.04
CA LEU A 118 -11.42 9.29 -10.26
C LEU A 118 -12.85 9.69 -10.69
N THR A 119 -13.74 8.72 -10.96
CA THR A 119 -15.19 8.99 -11.13
C THR A 119 -15.97 8.82 -9.81
N ASP A 120 -17.21 9.34 -9.75
CA ASP A 120 -18.07 9.20 -8.56
C ASP A 120 -18.42 7.73 -8.27
N GLN A 121 -18.52 6.92 -9.33
CA GLN A 121 -18.70 5.47 -9.24
C GLN A 121 -17.50 4.79 -8.55
N ASP A 122 -16.31 5.38 -8.69
CA ASP A 122 -15.07 4.83 -8.15
C ASP A 122 -14.94 5.18 -6.67
N LEU A 123 -15.28 6.43 -6.30
CA LEU A 123 -15.43 6.84 -4.90
C LEU A 123 -16.44 5.94 -4.16
N ALA A 124 -17.53 5.53 -4.82
CA ALA A 124 -18.51 4.60 -4.26
C ALA A 124 -17.99 3.14 -4.14
N VAL A 125 -17.11 2.69 -5.04
CA VAL A 125 -16.48 1.35 -4.97
C VAL A 125 -15.36 1.33 -3.91
N LEU A 126 -14.61 2.43 -3.77
CA LEU A 126 -13.64 2.62 -2.68
C LEU A 126 -14.30 2.59 -1.31
N ARG A 127 -15.37 3.37 -1.14
CA ARG A 127 -16.23 3.41 0.05
C ARG A 127 -16.68 2.03 0.50
N ASP A 128 -16.89 1.11 -0.45
CA ASP A 128 -17.32 -0.26 -0.18
C ASP A 128 -16.13 -1.17 0.22
N ARG A 129 -15.06 -1.15 -0.58
CA ARG A 129 -13.85 -1.98 -0.39
C ARG A 129 -13.07 -1.70 0.89
N LEU A 130 -13.18 -0.47 1.41
CA LEU A 130 -12.45 -0.01 2.60
C LEU A 130 -13.29 -0.08 3.89
N LYS A 131 -14.52 -0.63 3.87
CA LYS A 131 -15.36 -0.74 5.08
C LYS A 131 -14.71 -1.61 6.15
N VAL A 132 -14.68 -1.14 7.40
CA VAL A 132 -14.04 -1.79 8.57
C VAL A 132 -14.47 -3.27 8.75
N SER A 133 -15.64 -3.67 8.23
CA SER A 133 -15.87 -5.06 7.80
C SER A 133 -17.00 -5.19 6.76
N PRO A 134 -16.75 -5.83 5.59
CA PRO A 134 -17.82 -6.22 4.67
C PRO A 134 -18.61 -7.46 5.17
N ASP A 135 -18.02 -8.27 6.04
CA ASP A 135 -18.60 -9.52 6.57
C ASP A 135 -19.47 -9.29 7.83
N LEU A 136 -19.74 -8.03 8.19
CA LEU A 136 -20.64 -7.67 9.29
C LEU A 136 -22.09 -7.67 8.82
N THR A 137 -22.75 -8.79 9.07
CA THR A 137 -24.20 -8.95 8.99
C THR A 137 -24.87 -8.41 10.26
N GLN A 138 -26.19 -8.16 10.21
CA GLN A 138 -26.97 -7.79 11.39
C GLN A 138 -26.86 -8.79 12.56
N ALA A 139 -26.43 -10.04 12.32
CA ALA A 139 -26.26 -11.06 13.36
C ALA A 139 -24.89 -11.04 14.07
N ASN A 140 -23.88 -10.33 13.53
CA ASN A 140 -22.54 -10.21 14.13
C ASN A 140 -22.03 -8.78 14.30
N THR A 141 -22.79 -7.76 13.89
CA THR A 141 -22.53 -6.34 14.20
C THR A 141 -22.77 -6.03 15.69
N PRO A 142 -21.80 -5.46 16.43
CA PRO A 142 -22.00 -5.04 17.81
C PRO A 142 -23.08 -3.94 17.95
N PRO A 143 -23.88 -3.93 19.03
CA PRO A 143 -24.84 -2.85 19.29
C PRO A 143 -24.15 -1.48 19.36
N GLY A 144 -24.62 -0.52 18.57
CA GLY A 144 -24.05 0.83 18.49
C GLY A 144 -22.85 0.99 17.55
N TRP A 145 -22.49 -0.04 16.77
CA TRP A 145 -21.43 0.05 15.75
C TRP A 145 -21.89 0.89 14.55
N ASP A 146 -21.19 2.00 14.28
CA ASP A 146 -21.42 2.88 13.12
C ASP A 146 -20.55 2.45 11.93
N PRO A 147 -21.12 2.26 10.72
CA PRO A 147 -20.33 1.96 9.53
C PRO A 147 -19.23 2.98 9.24
N ALA A 148 -17.99 2.48 9.22
CA ALA A 148 -16.79 3.26 8.98
C ALA A 148 -15.91 2.65 7.88
N VAL A 149 -15.02 3.47 7.33
CA VAL A 149 -13.93 3.13 6.42
C VAL A 149 -12.62 3.07 7.22
N ASP A 150 -11.86 1.98 7.06
CA ASP A 150 -10.47 1.86 7.51
C ASP A 150 -9.62 2.95 6.83
N ILE A 151 -8.83 3.73 7.59
CA ILE A 151 -7.96 4.76 7.01
C ILE A 151 -6.46 4.52 7.17
N ARG A 152 -6.06 3.72 8.16
CA ARG A 152 -4.66 3.33 8.44
C ARG A 152 -4.64 1.96 9.12
N ALA A 153 -3.58 1.18 8.91
CA ALA A 153 -3.44 -0.14 9.54
C ALA A 153 -3.13 -0.11 11.06
N ASP A 154 -3.14 1.06 11.70
CA ASP A 154 -3.09 1.22 13.16
C ASP A 154 -4.49 1.32 13.81
N GLY A 155 -5.56 1.03 13.05
CA GLY A 155 -6.94 0.96 13.56
C GLY A 155 -7.72 2.28 13.48
N ARG A 156 -7.15 3.33 12.89
CA ARG A 156 -7.88 4.57 12.61
C ARG A 156 -8.91 4.34 11.51
N SER A 157 -10.12 4.88 11.71
CA SER A 157 -11.23 4.81 10.75
C SER A 157 -12.05 6.11 10.76
N VAL A 158 -12.93 6.27 9.76
CA VAL A 158 -13.82 7.44 9.59
C VAL A 158 -15.23 6.97 9.23
N SER A 159 -16.28 7.61 9.73
CA SER A 159 -17.66 7.20 9.42
C SER A 159 -17.98 7.39 7.93
N LEU A 160 -18.95 6.62 7.40
CA LEU A 160 -19.34 6.72 5.99
C LEU A 160 -19.83 8.12 5.60
N ALA A 161 -20.59 8.80 6.47
CA ALA A 161 -21.03 10.18 6.20
C ALA A 161 -19.85 11.16 6.08
N THR A 162 -18.82 10.96 6.91
CA THR A 162 -17.59 11.75 6.88
C THR A 162 -16.74 11.44 5.65
N TRP A 163 -16.67 10.18 5.19
CA TRP A 163 -16.09 9.82 3.89
C TRP A 163 -16.84 10.50 2.72
N ASP A 164 -18.15 10.31 2.65
CA ASP A 164 -19.01 10.76 1.53
C ASP A 164 -18.94 12.27 1.32
N ALA A 165 -18.90 13.05 2.40
CA ALA A 165 -18.79 14.50 2.35
C ALA A 165 -17.44 15.01 1.83
N ASN A 166 -16.32 14.30 2.10
CA ASN A 166 -14.97 14.84 1.87
C ASN A 166 -14.25 14.25 0.66
N ALA A 167 -14.52 12.98 0.28
CA ALA A 167 -13.81 12.31 -0.80
C ALA A 167 -14.04 12.97 -2.17
N ALA A 168 -15.28 13.41 -2.44
CA ALA A 168 -15.63 14.12 -3.67
C ALA A 168 -15.01 15.52 -3.75
N GLU A 169 -14.89 16.23 -2.61
CA GLU A 169 -14.27 17.56 -2.55
C GLU A 169 -12.74 17.48 -2.68
N PHE A 170 -12.08 16.54 -1.99
CA PHE A 170 -10.64 16.29 -2.17
C PHE A 170 -10.28 16.00 -3.62
N ARG A 171 -11.07 15.13 -4.27
CA ARG A 171 -10.92 14.85 -5.71
C ARG A 171 -11.18 16.10 -6.55
N ASN A 172 -12.23 16.88 -6.29
CA ASN A 172 -12.49 18.10 -7.06
C ASN A 172 -11.31 19.08 -7.00
N GLY A 173 -10.67 19.26 -5.83
CA GLY A 173 -9.40 20.00 -5.74
C GLY A 173 -9.49 21.50 -6.01
N THR A 174 -10.68 22.05 -6.24
CA THR A 174 -10.91 23.45 -6.63
C THR A 174 -11.25 24.39 -5.47
N SER A 175 -11.73 23.88 -4.33
CA SER A 175 -11.95 24.71 -3.15
C SER A 175 -10.61 25.00 -2.45
N PRO A 176 -10.46 26.16 -1.75
CA PRO A 176 -9.24 26.45 -0.98
C PRO A 176 -8.92 25.36 0.07
N GLN A 177 -9.99 24.73 0.57
CA GLN A 177 -9.95 23.64 1.51
C GLN A 177 -9.40 22.36 0.85
N ALA A 178 -9.93 21.95 -0.31
CA ALA A 178 -9.41 20.82 -1.09
C ALA A 178 -7.96 21.02 -1.57
N ILE A 179 -7.57 22.25 -1.93
CA ILE A 179 -6.19 22.60 -2.28
C ILE A 179 -5.26 22.38 -1.09
N ALA A 180 -5.62 22.88 0.10
CA ALA A 180 -4.86 22.66 1.32
C ALA A 180 -4.72 21.15 1.65
N TRP A 181 -5.79 20.37 1.43
CA TRP A 181 -5.77 18.91 1.64
C TRP A 181 -4.83 18.20 0.66
N ARG A 182 -4.84 18.56 -0.62
CA ARG A 182 -3.93 18.01 -1.65
C ARG A 182 -2.46 18.36 -1.35
N LEU A 183 -2.18 19.56 -0.85
CA LEU A 183 -0.84 19.96 -0.42
C LEU A 183 -0.36 19.14 0.80
N LEU A 184 -1.21 19.00 1.83
CA LEU A 184 -0.91 18.15 2.99
C LEU A 184 -0.68 16.69 2.58
N ALA A 185 -1.52 16.16 1.67
CA ALA A 185 -1.38 14.81 1.14
C ALA A 185 0.00 14.58 0.48
N ALA A 186 0.50 15.54 -0.31
CA ALA A 186 1.84 15.43 -0.91
C ALA A 186 2.95 15.29 0.15
N SER A 187 2.91 16.07 1.24
CA SER A 187 3.89 15.98 2.34
C SER A 187 3.72 14.72 3.20
N TYR A 188 2.51 14.18 3.34
CA TYR A 188 2.31 12.87 3.98
C TYR A 188 2.87 11.73 3.13
N LEU A 189 2.79 11.79 1.79
CA LEU A 189 3.43 10.80 0.92
C LEU A 189 4.95 10.81 1.03
N GLU A 190 5.55 12.00 1.12
CA GLU A 190 6.98 12.12 1.41
C GLU A 190 7.30 11.46 2.75
N SER A 191 6.60 11.86 3.81
CA SER A 191 6.80 11.34 5.18
C SER A 191 6.59 9.81 5.29
N GLU A 192 5.69 9.23 4.50
CA GLU A 192 5.53 7.77 4.44
C GLU A 192 6.69 7.11 3.67
N VAL A 193 7.22 7.71 2.60
CA VAL A 193 8.45 7.23 1.94
C VAL A 193 9.64 7.31 2.88
N ASP A 194 9.87 8.44 3.56
CA ASP A 194 10.87 8.58 4.63
C ASP A 194 10.71 7.43 5.64
N SER A 195 9.50 7.24 6.18
CA SER A 195 9.23 6.21 7.19
C SER A 195 9.37 4.77 6.70
N ARG A 196 9.21 4.45 5.41
CA ARG A 196 9.51 3.11 4.88
C ARG A 196 10.99 2.94 4.58
N VAL A 197 11.64 3.95 4.02
CA VAL A 197 13.06 3.90 3.69
C VAL A 197 13.92 3.82 4.95
N ASP A 198 13.65 4.63 5.98
CA ASP A 198 14.28 4.51 7.30
C ASP A 198 14.11 3.10 7.87
N LEU A 199 12.86 2.60 7.88
CA LEU A 199 12.52 1.30 8.46
C LEU A 199 13.22 0.14 7.74
N TYR A 200 13.30 0.18 6.41
CA TYR A 200 13.89 -0.88 5.60
C TYR A 200 15.43 -0.80 5.61
N THR A 201 16.00 0.39 5.51
CA THR A 201 17.44 0.65 5.65
C THR A 201 17.96 0.27 7.04
N ALA A 202 17.13 0.36 8.09
CA ALA A 202 17.49 -0.01 9.46
C ALA A 202 17.21 -1.49 9.83
N ALA A 203 16.67 -2.31 8.91
CA ALA A 203 16.25 -3.68 9.23
C ALA A 203 16.59 -4.74 8.19
N LEU A 204 16.66 -4.40 6.91
CA LEU A 204 17.03 -5.33 5.84
C LEU A 204 18.54 -5.23 5.58
N ALA A 205 19.27 -6.33 5.81
CA ALA A 205 20.73 -6.33 5.70
C ALA A 205 21.26 -5.96 4.31
N GLU A 206 20.49 -6.21 3.24
CA GLU A 206 20.86 -5.74 1.89
C GLU A 206 20.72 -4.21 1.76
N TRP A 207 19.75 -3.60 2.44
CA TRP A 207 19.44 -2.16 2.32
C TRP A 207 20.30 -1.30 3.27
N GLU A 208 21.01 -1.90 4.23
CA GLU A 208 21.79 -1.18 5.24
C GLU A 208 22.80 -0.22 4.59
N GLY A 209 22.74 1.06 4.99
CA GLY A 209 23.60 2.12 4.47
C GLY A 209 23.36 2.52 3.01
N GLN A 210 22.34 1.98 2.31
CA GLN A 210 22.03 2.39 0.94
C GLN A 210 21.41 3.80 0.89
N THR A 211 21.93 4.64 -0.01
CA THR A 211 21.38 5.96 -0.36
C THR A 211 20.64 5.96 -1.71
N SER A 212 20.60 4.82 -2.38
CA SER A 212 19.91 4.61 -3.66
C SER A 212 19.51 3.14 -3.84
N PHE A 213 18.40 2.93 -4.53
CA PHE A 213 17.62 1.69 -4.51
C PHE A 213 17.47 1.10 -5.92
N THR A 214 17.29 -0.21 -6.04
CA THR A 214 16.89 -0.86 -7.29
C THR A 214 15.40 -0.58 -7.59
N PRO A 215 14.94 -0.77 -8.84
CA PRO A 215 13.52 -0.71 -9.18
C PRO A 215 12.66 -1.63 -8.30
N LEU A 216 13.16 -2.81 -7.97
CA LEU A 216 12.46 -3.77 -7.09
C LEU A 216 12.27 -3.23 -5.67
N GLN A 217 13.34 -2.64 -5.09
CA GLN A 217 13.28 -1.96 -3.79
C GLN A 217 12.32 -0.75 -3.84
N ALA A 218 12.29 0.02 -4.94
CA ALA A 218 11.37 1.14 -5.10
C ALA A 218 9.89 0.70 -5.21
N VAL A 219 9.59 -0.37 -5.93
CA VAL A 219 8.24 -0.96 -5.99
C VAL A 219 7.85 -1.61 -4.65
N ALA A 220 8.81 -2.12 -3.87
CA ALA A 220 8.56 -2.59 -2.51
C ALA A 220 8.13 -1.46 -1.55
N VAL A 221 8.79 -0.29 -1.63
CA VAL A 221 8.35 0.92 -0.91
C VAL A 221 6.93 1.31 -1.36
N TYR A 222 6.70 1.43 -2.67
CA TYR A 222 5.39 1.76 -3.26
C TYR A 222 4.27 0.81 -2.77
N TYR A 223 4.46 -0.50 -2.93
CA TYR A 223 3.55 -1.54 -2.45
C TYR A 223 3.23 -1.38 -0.96
N SER A 224 4.25 -1.16 -0.12
CA SER A 224 4.05 -1.11 1.33
C SER A 224 3.32 0.15 1.81
N ILE A 225 3.55 1.30 1.16
CA ILE A 225 2.82 2.55 1.45
C ILE A 225 1.36 2.38 1.09
N VAL A 226 1.08 1.85 -0.10
CA VAL A 226 -0.30 1.75 -0.57
C VAL A 226 -1.08 0.69 0.21
N THR A 227 -0.53 -0.51 0.36
CA THR A 227 -1.23 -1.64 1.00
C THR A 227 -1.24 -1.59 2.53
N GLU A 228 -0.43 -0.72 3.14
CA GLU A 228 -0.03 -0.74 4.56
C GLU A 228 0.65 -2.04 5.02
N ASP A 229 1.04 -2.91 4.08
CA ASP A 229 1.81 -4.10 4.35
C ASP A 229 3.30 -3.75 4.45
N TYR A 230 3.79 -3.58 5.67
CA TYR A 230 5.21 -3.38 5.98
C TYR A 230 6.10 -4.57 5.56
N GLY A 231 5.54 -5.66 5.03
CA GLY A 231 6.29 -6.78 4.48
C GLY A 231 6.83 -7.78 5.51
N GLY A 232 6.42 -7.67 6.77
CA GLY A 232 6.85 -8.58 7.85
C GLY A 232 6.21 -9.97 7.79
N GLY A 233 7.02 -11.00 8.03
CA GLY A 233 6.64 -12.41 8.15
C GLY A 233 6.59 -13.15 6.81
N ALA A 234 7.00 -14.43 6.81
CA ALA A 234 6.94 -15.30 5.64
C ALA A 234 5.50 -15.58 5.20
N ASN A 235 5.28 -15.68 3.88
CA ASN A 235 3.94 -15.88 3.32
C ASN A 235 3.29 -17.21 3.70
N SER A 236 4.08 -18.25 3.95
CA SER A 236 3.62 -19.54 4.50
C SER A 236 2.87 -19.39 5.82
N ASN A 237 3.18 -18.35 6.60
CA ASN A 237 2.63 -18.12 7.93
C ASN A 237 1.44 -17.14 7.91
N MET A 238 1.05 -16.63 6.74
CA MET A 238 0.07 -15.55 6.64
C MET A 238 -1.35 -16.01 7.00
N ASN A 239 -1.76 -17.21 6.56
CA ASN A 239 -3.06 -17.78 6.93
C ASN A 239 -3.18 -18.00 8.44
N ALA A 240 -2.15 -18.59 9.07
CA ALA A 240 -2.12 -18.78 10.53
C ALA A 240 -2.14 -17.44 11.31
N TYR A 241 -1.61 -16.36 10.74
CA TYR A 241 -1.74 -15.02 11.34
C TYR A 241 -3.17 -14.47 11.21
N MET A 242 -3.81 -14.61 10.03
CA MET A 242 -5.22 -14.26 9.85
C MET A 242 -6.14 -15.07 10.77
N GLU A 243 -5.92 -16.38 10.92
CA GLU A 243 -6.66 -17.26 11.82
C GLU A 243 -6.52 -16.83 13.29
N ARG A 244 -5.32 -16.41 13.71
CA ARG A 244 -5.10 -15.85 15.05
C ARG A 244 -5.88 -14.54 15.27
N VAL A 245 -5.92 -13.66 14.27
CA VAL A 245 -6.71 -12.42 14.33
C VAL A 245 -8.22 -12.73 14.34
N ALA A 246 -8.66 -13.71 13.56
CA ALA A 246 -10.06 -14.19 13.53
C ALA A 246 -10.52 -14.76 14.88
N THR A 247 -9.66 -15.51 15.56
CA THR A 247 -10.00 -16.27 16.78
C THR A 247 -9.70 -15.53 18.09
N GLN A 248 -8.85 -14.51 18.08
CA GLN A 248 -8.43 -13.78 19.28
C GLN A 248 -8.78 -12.30 19.23
N TRP A 249 -8.44 -11.61 18.13
CA TRP A 249 -8.61 -10.15 18.05
C TRP A 249 -10.06 -9.74 17.81
N TYR A 250 -10.72 -10.25 16.77
CA TYR A 250 -12.11 -9.86 16.49
C TYR A 250 -13.09 -10.18 17.65
N PRO A 251 -13.02 -11.35 18.33
CA PRO A 251 -13.83 -11.61 19.52
C PRO A 251 -13.60 -10.62 20.67
N SER A 252 -12.35 -10.12 20.85
CA SER A 252 -12.06 -9.07 21.86
C SER A 252 -12.74 -7.73 21.55
N GLN A 253 -13.07 -7.48 20.29
CA GLN A 253 -13.83 -6.31 19.83
C GLN A 253 -15.34 -6.58 19.76
N GLY A 254 -15.81 -7.73 20.26
CA GLY A 254 -17.21 -8.16 20.19
C GLY A 254 -17.66 -8.62 18.79
N ILE A 255 -16.73 -8.82 17.86
CA ILE A 255 -17.00 -9.24 16.48
C ILE A 255 -16.80 -10.76 16.38
N TYR A 256 -17.88 -11.49 16.04
CA TYR A 256 -17.91 -12.95 16.02
C TYR A 256 -18.21 -13.52 14.62
N GLY A 257 -17.92 -14.81 14.42
CA GLY A 257 -18.25 -15.55 13.20
C GLY A 257 -17.41 -15.22 11.95
N ILE A 258 -16.41 -14.34 12.07
CA ILE A 258 -15.50 -13.99 10.97
C ILE A 258 -14.59 -15.18 10.64
N THR A 259 -14.50 -15.53 9.37
CA THR A 259 -13.64 -16.61 8.87
C THR A 259 -12.66 -16.10 7.81
N VAL A 260 -11.49 -16.71 7.72
CA VAL A 260 -10.43 -16.29 6.79
C VAL A 260 -10.81 -16.63 5.34
N GLY A 261 -11.30 -17.86 5.11
CA GLY A 261 -11.73 -18.32 3.79
C GLY A 261 -10.62 -18.15 2.72
N ASN A 262 -11.00 -17.63 1.56
CA ASN A 262 -10.08 -17.33 0.45
C ASN A 262 -9.60 -15.86 0.46
N ARG A 263 -9.64 -15.16 1.60
CA ARG A 263 -9.27 -13.74 1.67
C ARG A 263 -7.76 -13.56 1.72
N SER A 264 -7.27 -12.50 1.05
CA SER A 264 -5.91 -12.02 1.21
C SER A 264 -5.75 -11.27 2.53
N ALA A 265 -4.55 -11.24 3.09
CA ALA A 265 -4.28 -10.57 4.37
C ALA A 265 -4.37 -9.05 4.28
N TYR A 266 -3.88 -8.50 3.17
CA TYR A 266 -3.94 -7.09 2.83
C TYR A 266 -4.76 -6.93 1.54
N GLY A 267 -4.96 -5.69 1.11
CA GLY A 267 -5.53 -5.41 -0.20
C GLY A 267 -7.06 -5.28 -0.24
N ALA A 268 -7.64 -5.52 -1.41
CA ALA A 268 -9.06 -5.30 -1.68
C ALA A 268 -9.90 -6.26 -0.83
N ASN A 269 -10.68 -5.71 0.11
CA ASN A 269 -11.36 -6.49 1.16
C ASN A 269 -10.40 -7.37 2.00
N GLY A 270 -9.14 -6.93 2.16
CA GLY A 270 -8.10 -7.62 2.94
C GLY A 270 -8.54 -7.93 4.37
N PHE A 271 -8.00 -9.02 4.92
CA PHE A 271 -8.43 -9.57 6.21
C PHE A 271 -7.87 -8.78 7.40
N LEU A 272 -6.57 -8.49 7.40
CA LEU A 272 -5.88 -7.75 8.45
C LEU A 272 -6.04 -6.25 8.29
N TYR A 273 -5.96 -5.77 7.04
CA TYR A 273 -6.19 -4.37 6.69
C TYR A 273 -6.78 -4.26 5.29
N ARG A 274 -7.71 -3.32 5.12
CA ARG A 274 -8.38 -3.06 3.84
C ARG A 274 -7.78 -1.87 3.16
N SER A 275 -7.41 -2.10 1.91
CA SER A 275 -6.80 -1.13 1.03
C SER A 275 -7.36 -1.41 -0.38
N ALA A 276 -7.21 -0.53 -1.37
CA ALA A 276 -7.77 -0.71 -2.72
C ALA A 276 -6.67 -0.97 -3.76
N PRO A 277 -5.88 -2.06 -3.69
CA PRO A 277 -4.55 -2.12 -4.27
C PRO A 277 -4.51 -2.18 -5.80
N ASP A 278 -5.52 -2.78 -6.43
CA ASP A 278 -5.69 -2.99 -7.89
C ASP A 278 -5.59 -1.71 -8.74
N TYR A 279 -5.40 -0.57 -8.08
CA TYR A 279 -5.63 0.79 -8.51
C TYR A 279 -4.32 1.59 -8.63
N PHE A 280 -3.51 1.68 -7.57
CA PHE A 280 -2.11 2.13 -7.70
C PHE A 280 -1.23 1.03 -8.31
N MET A 281 -1.50 -0.24 -7.96
CA MET A 281 -0.86 -1.39 -8.60
C MET A 281 -1.60 -1.82 -9.88
N SER A 282 -2.45 -0.93 -10.43
CA SER A 282 -2.98 -1.08 -11.79
C SER A 282 -1.85 -0.96 -12.81
N ASN A 283 -2.03 -1.55 -13.99
CA ASN A 283 -1.08 -1.43 -15.10
C ASN A 283 -0.73 0.03 -15.41
N SER A 284 -1.73 0.93 -15.38
CA SER A 284 -1.54 2.36 -15.67
C SER A 284 -0.70 3.04 -14.60
N ALA A 285 -1.11 2.94 -13.32
CA ALA A 285 -0.46 3.66 -12.23
C ALA A 285 0.92 3.11 -11.87
N LEU A 286 1.13 1.78 -11.94
CA LEU A 286 2.44 1.18 -11.72
C LEU A 286 3.41 1.48 -12.88
N SER A 287 2.95 1.43 -14.14
CA SER A 287 3.81 1.82 -15.28
C SER A 287 4.12 3.32 -15.27
N LEU A 288 3.19 4.16 -14.81
CA LEU A 288 3.41 5.59 -14.58
C LEU A 288 4.46 5.83 -13.48
N PHE A 289 4.35 5.15 -12.34
CA PHE A 289 5.35 5.19 -11.27
C PHE A 289 6.73 4.74 -11.78
N LEU A 290 6.82 3.58 -12.42
CA LEU A 290 8.07 3.06 -13.00
C LEU A 290 8.69 4.03 -14.01
N THR A 291 7.89 4.62 -14.90
CA THR A 291 8.36 5.61 -15.88
C THR A 291 8.91 6.86 -15.18
N ARG A 292 8.17 7.38 -14.18
CA ARG A 292 8.53 8.60 -13.44
C ARG A 292 9.73 8.43 -12.48
N LEU A 293 10.11 7.20 -12.12
CA LEU A 293 11.35 6.94 -11.36
C LEU A 293 12.63 7.34 -12.14
N TYR A 294 12.53 7.43 -13.48
CA TYR A 294 13.65 7.61 -14.40
C TYR A 294 13.47 8.81 -15.35
N GLN A 295 12.73 9.82 -14.89
CA GLN A 295 12.63 11.15 -15.48
C GLN A 295 13.44 12.16 -14.66
#